data_AF-A0A6M0A4K8-F1
#
_entry.id   AF-A0A6M0A4K8-F1
#
_cell.length_a   1.000
_cell.length_b   1.000
_cell.length_c   1.000
_cell.angle_alpha   90.00
_cell.angle_beta   90.00
_cell.angle_gamma   90.00
#
_symmetry.space_group_name_H-M   'P 1'
#
loop_
_entity.id
_entity.type
_entity.pdbx_description
1 polymer ?
#
loop_
_entity_poly.entity_id
_entity_poly.type
_entity_poly.pdbx_seq_one_letter_code
_entity_poly.pdbx_strand_id
1 'polypeptide(L)'
;MDIKNFDLEFRELSRRNNRESDSLFVYIWMRLKQYKLNKFYQQNDILNEVYLRGIKALEEGKTINSLSGWIRGTAYNYIRELSRKESKYVTKSLDSLQDSQQYGTLLIAMTRQR
;
A
#
# COMPACT_ATOMS: atom_id res chain seq x y z
N MET A 1 19.33 -14.99 7.68
CA MET A 1 19.63 -14.41 6.35
C MET A 1 20.39 -13.12 6.55
N ASP A 2 21.48 -12.89 5.83
CA ASP A 2 22.19 -11.59 5.82
C ASP A 2 21.68 -10.67 4.70
N ILE A 3 22.11 -9.41 4.69
CA ILE A 3 21.65 -8.40 3.72
C ILE A 3 22.04 -8.74 2.28
N LYS A 4 23.20 -9.36 2.04
CA LYS A 4 23.65 -9.68 0.68
C LYS A 4 22.80 -10.79 0.07
N ASN A 5 22.56 -11.84 0.86
CA ASN A 5 21.69 -12.95 0.48
C ASN A 5 20.24 -12.47 0.30
N PHE A 6 19.75 -11.60 1.18
CA PHE A 6 18.45 -10.96 1.01
C PHE A 6 18.34 -10.18 -0.30
N ASP A 7 19.31 -9.30 -0.61
CA ASP A 7 19.28 -8.48 -1.83
C ASP A 7 19.27 -9.35 -3.09
N LEU A 8 20.11 -10.39 -3.12
CA LEU A 8 20.19 -11.31 -4.25
C LEU A 8 18.90 -12.09 -4.45
N GLU A 9 18.39 -12.75 -3.40
CA GLU A 9 17.15 -13.54 -3.50
C GLU A 9 15.93 -12.67 -3.81
N PHE A 10 15.84 -11.47 -3.22
CA PHE A 10 14.75 -10.53 -3.48
C PHE A 10 14.75 -10.07 -4.93
N ARG A 11 15.93 -9.78 -5.51
CA ARG A 11 16.06 -9.40 -6.92
C ARG A 11 15.59 -10.53 -7.83
N GLU A 12 15.94 -11.78 -7.56
CA GLU A 12 15.45 -12.91 -8.35
C GLU A 12 13.93 -13.04 -8.30
N LEU A 13 13.33 -12.93 -7.11
CA LEU A 13 11.86 -12.97 -6.96
C LEU A 13 11.16 -11.79 -7.67
N SER A 14 11.83 -10.66 -7.82
CA SER A 14 11.26 -9.46 -8.44
C SER A 14 11.32 -9.48 -9.98
N ARG A 15 12.07 -10.41 -10.59
CA ARG A 15 12.30 -10.45 -12.05
C ARG A 15 11.19 -11.09 -12.88
N ARG A 16 10.20 -11.76 -12.27
CA ARG A 16 9.17 -12.53 -13.00
C ARG A 16 9.75 -13.58 -13.95
N ASN A 17 10.85 -14.21 -13.56
CA ASN A 17 11.57 -15.18 -14.39
C ASN A 17 11.30 -16.64 -14.00
N ASN A 18 10.49 -16.87 -12.96
CA ASN A 18 10.16 -18.20 -12.47
C ASN A 18 8.75 -18.26 -11.87
N ARG A 19 8.22 -19.47 -11.67
CA ARG A 19 6.86 -19.69 -11.16
C ARG A 19 6.61 -19.06 -9.79
N GLU A 20 7.63 -18.98 -8.94
CA GLU A 20 7.51 -18.38 -7.61
C GLU A 20 7.34 -16.87 -7.71
N SER A 21 8.15 -16.21 -8.55
CA SER A 21 8.01 -14.79 -8.84
C SER A 21 6.64 -14.47 -9.45
N ASP A 22 6.17 -15.24 -10.44
CA ASP A 22 4.83 -15.04 -11.01
C ASP A 22 3.72 -15.18 -9.94
N SER A 23 3.82 -16.20 -9.09
CA SER A 23 2.90 -16.40 -7.97
C SER A 23 2.88 -15.20 -7.02
N LEU A 24 4.05 -14.62 -6.71
CA LEU A 24 4.16 -13.43 -5.87
C LEU A 24 3.49 -12.21 -6.52
N PHE A 25 3.72 -11.99 -7.81
CA PHE A 25 3.11 -10.87 -8.53
C PHE A 25 1.59 -11.01 -8.66
N VAL A 26 1.09 -12.22 -8.91
CA VAL A 26 -0.35 -12.52 -8.90
C VAL A 26 -0.93 -12.27 -7.50
N TYR A 27 -0.25 -12.73 -6.45
CA TYR A 27 -0.65 -12.51 -5.07
C TYR A 27 -0.81 -11.01 -4.77
N ILE A 28 0.19 -10.19 -5.08
CA ILE A 28 0.15 -8.74 -4.84
C ILE A 28 -0.97 -8.09 -5.64
N TRP A 29 -1.11 -8.43 -6.93
CA TRP A 29 -2.16 -7.89 -7.78
C TRP A 29 -3.57 -8.20 -7.25
N MET A 30 -3.81 -9.45 -6.82
CA MET A 30 -5.09 -9.85 -6.25
C MET A 30 -5.41 -9.05 -4.98
N ARG A 31 -4.41 -8.80 -4.13
CA ARG A 31 -4.59 -7.97 -2.92
C ARG A 31 -4.87 -6.51 -3.26
N LEU A 32 -4.15 -5.93 -4.21
CA LEU A 32 -4.43 -4.56 -4.69
C LEU A 32 -5.85 -4.45 -5.22
N LYS A 33 -6.32 -5.43 -6.00
CA LYS A 33 -7.70 -5.47 -6.51
C LYS A 33 -8.73 -5.61 -5.39
N GLN A 34 -8.46 -6.47 -4.40
CA GLN A 34 -9.34 -6.66 -3.23
C GLN A 34 -9.59 -5.34 -2.48
N TYR A 35 -8.55 -4.52 -2.31
CA TYR A 35 -8.65 -3.22 -1.65
C TYR A 35 -8.97 -2.06 -2.60
N LYS A 36 -9.27 -2.34 -3.88
CA LYS A 36 -9.52 -1.33 -4.93
C LYS A 36 -8.36 -0.34 -5.13
N LEU A 37 -7.14 -0.75 -4.80
CA LEU A 37 -5.91 0.04 -4.90
C LEU A 37 -5.20 -0.14 -6.25
N ASN A 38 -5.62 -1.10 -7.07
CA ASN A 38 -5.00 -1.43 -8.36
C ASN A 38 -5.10 -0.32 -9.44
N LYS A 39 -5.80 0.78 -9.14
CA LYS A 39 -5.82 1.99 -9.99
C LYS A 39 -4.70 2.98 -9.65
N PHE A 40 -4.12 2.86 -8.46
CA PHE A 40 -3.17 3.84 -7.92
C PHE A 40 -1.79 3.23 -7.69
N TYR A 41 -1.72 1.92 -7.44
CA TYR A 41 -0.49 1.22 -7.13
C TYR A 41 -0.34 0.00 -8.04
N GLN A 42 0.90 -0.24 -8.45
CA GLN A 42 1.35 -1.43 -9.17
C GLN A 42 2.09 -2.37 -8.22
N GLN A 43 2.34 -3.60 -8.66
CA GLN A 43 3.03 -4.59 -7.84
C GLN A 43 4.47 -4.16 -7.49
N ASN A 44 5.15 -3.44 -8.40
CA ASN A 44 6.51 -2.95 -8.17
C ASN A 44 6.55 -1.90 -7.05
N ASP A 45 5.51 -1.04 -6.93
CA ASP A 45 5.43 -0.07 -5.83
C ASP A 45 5.37 -0.76 -4.47
N ILE A 46 4.64 -1.87 -4.41
CA ILE A 46 4.54 -2.69 -3.20
C ILE A 46 5.87 -3.39 -2.92
N LEU A 47 6.51 -3.99 -3.93
CA LEU A 47 7.79 -4.67 -3.75
C LEU A 47 8.91 -3.72 -3.32
N ASN A 48 8.96 -2.51 -3.86
CA ASN A 48 9.95 -1.50 -3.46
C ASN A 48 9.86 -1.18 -1.95
N GLU A 49 8.66 -0.94 -1.43
CA GLU A 49 8.48 -0.72 0.02
C GLU A 49 8.84 -1.97 0.84
N VAL A 50 8.43 -3.16 0.38
CA VAL A 50 8.74 -4.42 1.07
C VAL A 50 10.25 -4.65 1.15
N TYR A 51 10.99 -4.33 0.08
CA TYR A 51 12.45 -4.37 0.07
C TYR A 51 13.04 -3.45 1.13
N LEU A 52 12.63 -2.18 1.17
CA LEU A 52 13.12 -1.21 2.16
C LEU A 52 12.86 -1.66 3.60
N ARG A 53 11.67 -2.21 3.87
CA ARG A 53 11.34 -2.79 5.19
C ARG A 53 12.19 -4.00 5.51
N GLY A 54 12.56 -4.79 4.50
CA GLY A 54 13.41 -5.97 4.66
C GLY A 54 14.83 -5.61 5.04
N ILE A 55 15.42 -4.64 4.32
CA ILE A 55 16.73 -4.07 4.66
C ILE A 55 16.73 -3.55 6.09
N LYS A 56 15.76 -2.70 6.44
CA LYS A 56 15.64 -2.16 7.81
C LYS A 56 15.50 -3.25 8.87
N ALA A 57 14.70 -4.30 8.60
CA ALA A 57 14.55 -5.40 9.55
C ALA A 57 15.86 -6.15 9.80
N LEU A 58 16.67 -6.38 8.76
CA LEU A 58 17.97 -7.02 8.87
C LEU A 58 19.00 -6.13 9.58
N GLU A 59 19.00 -4.82 9.32
CA GLU A 59 19.81 -3.84 10.04
C GLU A 59 19.48 -3.81 11.55
N GLU A 60 18.21 -4.00 11.90
CA GLU A 60 17.74 -4.15 13.29
C GLU A 60 18.07 -5.52 13.91
N GLY A 61 18.78 -6.40 13.19
CA GLY A 61 19.16 -7.73 13.65
C GLY A 61 18.03 -8.76 13.67
N LYS A 62 16.90 -8.49 13.00
CA LYS A 62 15.80 -9.46 12.90
C LYS A 62 16.16 -10.57 11.93
N THR A 63 15.77 -11.80 12.28
CA THR A 63 15.99 -12.95 11.41
C THR A 63 14.83 -13.15 10.44
N ILE A 64 15.12 -13.18 9.14
CA ILE A 64 14.19 -13.62 8.09
C ILE A 64 14.50 -15.08 7.76
N ASN A 65 13.59 -15.98 8.15
CA ASN A 65 13.75 -17.43 7.97
C ASN A 65 13.22 -17.94 6.62
N SER A 66 12.15 -17.34 6.10
CA SER A 66 11.56 -17.64 4.79
C SER A 66 11.27 -16.33 4.07
N LEU A 67 12.07 -16.01 3.06
CA LEU A 67 11.95 -14.76 2.32
C LEU A 67 10.58 -14.64 1.65
N SER A 68 10.16 -15.69 0.95
CA SER A 68 8.88 -15.75 0.23
C SER A 68 7.67 -15.52 1.16
N GLY A 69 7.67 -16.14 2.34
CA GLY A 69 6.62 -15.95 3.34
C GLY A 69 6.65 -14.54 3.94
N TRP A 70 7.85 -14.04 4.24
CA TRP A 70 8.05 -12.71 4.78
C TRP A 70 7.60 -11.61 3.80
N ILE A 71 7.98 -11.71 2.52
CA ILE A 71 7.56 -10.76 1.47
C ILE A 71 6.04 -10.73 1.36
N ARG A 72 5.37 -11.90 1.28
CA ARG A 72 3.91 -11.94 1.17
C ARG A 72 3.23 -11.29 2.38
N GLY A 73 3.71 -11.57 3.59
CA GLY A 73 3.21 -10.97 4.82
C GLY A 73 3.40 -9.45 4.85
N THR A 74 4.60 -8.97 4.56
CA THR A 74 4.93 -7.54 4.54
C THR A 74 4.16 -6.80 3.44
N ALA A 75 4.05 -7.39 2.25
CA ALA A 75 3.26 -6.83 1.14
C ALA A 75 1.79 -6.68 1.52
N TYR A 76 1.18 -7.70 2.13
CA TYR A 76 -0.19 -7.64 2.60
C TYR A 76 -0.40 -6.55 3.65
N ASN A 77 0.50 -6.47 4.64
CA ASN A 77 0.42 -5.44 5.67
C ASN A 77 0.54 -4.04 5.08
N TYR A 78 1.48 -3.82 4.16
CA TYR A 78 1.64 -2.53 3.51
C TYR A 78 0.42 -2.16 2.65
N ILE A 79 -0.15 -3.08 1.88
CA ILE A 79 -1.40 -2.85 1.14
C ILE A 79 -2.55 -2.47 2.09
N ARG A 80 -2.63 -3.10 3.27
CA ARG A 80 -3.62 -2.75 4.30
C ARG A 80 -3.39 -1.33 4.85
N GLU A 81 -2.14 -0.93 5.04
CA GLU A 81 -1.80 0.44 5.45
C GLU A 81 -2.20 1.46 4.37
N LEU A 82 -1.91 1.19 3.10
CA LEU A 82 -2.33 2.03 1.97
C LEU A 82 -3.85 2.17 1.93
N SER A 83 -4.58 1.05 2.04
CA SER A 83 -6.04 1.09 2.07
C SER A 83 -6.59 1.97 3.20
N ARG A 84 -6.00 1.89 4.40
CA ARG A 84 -6.40 2.74 5.53
C ARG A 84 -6.10 4.22 5.28
N LYS A 85 -4.97 4.53 4.65
CA LYS A 85 -4.61 5.90 4.26
C LYS A 85 -5.62 6.46 3.26
N GLU A 86 -5.91 5.72 2.19
CA GLU A 86 -6.88 6.14 1.17
C GLU A 86 -8.28 6.33 1.75
N SER A 87 -8.76 5.41 2.58
CA SER A 87 -10.05 5.57 3.26
C SER A 87 -10.10 6.82 4.13
N LYS A 88 -9.02 7.14 4.86
CA LYS A 88 -8.94 8.34 5.70
C LYS A 88 -8.97 9.62 4.87
N TYR A 89 -8.29 9.65 3.72
CA TYR A 89 -8.34 10.80 2.82
C TYR A 89 -9.72 11.00 2.21
N VAL A 90 -10.39 9.92 1.80
CA VAL A 90 -11.77 9.99 1.29
C VAL A 90 -12.70 10.56 2.36
N THR A 91 -12.67 10.04 3.60
CA THR A 91 -13.49 10.57 4.69
C THR A 91 -13.22 12.06 4.93
N LYS A 92 -11.95 12.46 5.05
CA LYS A 92 -11.58 13.87 5.26
C LYS A 92 -12.05 14.79 4.12
N SER A 93 -11.99 14.31 2.87
CA SER A 93 -12.45 15.07 1.71
C SER A 93 -13.98 15.23 1.68
N LEU A 94 -14.72 14.20 2.08
CA LEU A 94 -16.18 14.25 2.20
C LEU A 94 -16.62 15.23 3.28
N ASP A 95 -15.97 15.18 4.45
CA ASP A 95 -16.23 16.10 5.56
C ASP A 95 -16.02 17.56 5.10
N SER A 96 -14.90 17.86 4.42
CA SER A 96 -14.62 19.22 3.93
C SER A 96 -15.60 19.72 2.86
N LEU A 97 -16.14 18.82 2.03
CA LEU A 97 -17.13 19.17 1.02
C LEU A 97 -18.48 19.46 1.67
N GLN A 98 -18.87 18.68 2.67
CA GLN A 98 -20.11 18.86 3.41
C GLN A 98 -20.13 20.17 4.19
N ASP A 99 -19.01 20.53 4.83
CA ASP A 99 -18.83 21.84 5.47
C ASP A 99 -19.04 22.98 4.46
N SER A 100 -18.39 22.90 3.28
CA SER A 100 -18.49 23.93 2.25
C SER A 100 -19.91 24.14 1.70
N GLN A 101 -20.68 23.06 1.53
CA GLN A 101 -22.08 23.13 1.09
C GLN A 101 -22.99 23.74 2.17
N GLN A 102 -22.71 23.45 3.45
CA GLN A 102 -23.48 23.98 4.56
C GLN A 102 -23.29 25.51 4.70
N TYR A 103 -22.07 26.01 4.53
CA TYR A 103 -21.81 27.47 4.48
C TYR A 103 -22.48 28.16 3.29
N GLY A 104 -22.43 27.57 2.09
CA GLY A 104 -23.11 28.12 0.91
C GLY A 104 -24.63 28.21 1.10
N THR A 105 -25.24 27.18 1.71
CA THR A 105 -26.68 27.15 1.98
C THR A 105 -27.10 28.22 2.99
N LEU A 106 -26.32 28.42 4.05
CA LEU A 106 -26.57 29.46 5.07
C LEU A 106 -26.48 30.87 4.47
N LEU A 107 -25.49 31.15 3.63
CA LEU A 107 -25.35 32.45 2.97
C LEU A 107 -26.53 32.77 2.04
N ILE A 108 -27.03 31.77 1.30
CA ILE A 108 -28.22 31.92 0.45
C ILE A 108 -29.48 32.16 1.29
N ALA A 109 -29.62 31.48 2.43
CA ALA A 109 -30.74 31.68 3.35
C ALA A 109 -30.70 33.09 3.99
N MET A 110 -29.51 33.58 4.35
CA MET A 110 -29.32 34.91 4.95
C MET A 110 -29.49 36.06 3.95
N THR A 111 -29.25 35.83 2.66
CA THR A 111 -29.44 36.85 1.61
C THR A 111 -30.88 36.95 1.09
N ARG A 112 -31.72 35.92 1.32
CA ARG A 112 -33.14 35.91 0.90
C ARG A 112 -34.12 36.58 1.87
N GLN A 113 -33.68 37.04 3.04
CA GLN A 113 -34.53 37.71 4.04
C GLN A 113 -34.59 39.25 3.90
N ARG A 114 -34.46 39.80 2.69
CA ARG A 114 -34.64 41.23 2.43
C ARG A 114 -35.81 41.50 1.51
#